data_AF-A0A968XRP8-F1
#
_entry.id   AF-A0A968XRP8-F1
#
_cell.length_a   1.000
_cell.length_b   1.000
_cell.length_c   1.000
_cell.angle_alpha   90.00
_cell.angle_beta   90.00
_cell.angle_gamma   90.00
#
_symmetry.space_group_name_H-M   'P 1'
#
loop_
_entity.id
_entity.type
_entity.pdbx_description
1 polymer ?
#
loop_
_entity_poly.entity_id
_entity_poly.type
_entity_poly.pdbx_seq_one_letter_code
_entity_poly.pdbx_strand_id
1 'polypeptide(L)' 'MNPTEPSPEQIAIYRAMTPEQRLQRGEQMYWEAWRWKEAGVRHAHPDWSPEQVRREVARIFANARS' A
#
# COMPACT_ATOMS: atom_id res chain seq x y z
N MET A 1 18.69 10.42 -8.63
CA MET A 1 17.21 10.40 -8.50
C MET A 1 16.90 9.56 -7.27
N ASN A 2 16.33 10.16 -6.22
CA ASN A 2 15.90 9.41 -5.04
C ASN A 2 14.58 8.72 -5.43
N PRO A 3 14.47 7.38 -5.42
CA PRO A 3 13.28 6.68 -5.93
C PRO A 3 12.01 6.93 -5.10
N THR A 4 12.12 7.68 -4.00
CA THR A 4 11.05 7.97 -3.06
C THR A 4 10.41 9.36 -3.22
N GLU A 5 11.00 10.26 -4.02
CA GLU A 5 10.43 11.60 -4.22
C GLU A 5 9.51 11.65 -5.46
N PRO A 6 8.29 12.19 -5.33
CA PRO A 6 7.41 12.36 -6.49
C PRO A 6 7.98 13.40 -7.45
N SER A 7 7.92 13.11 -8.74
CA SER A 7 8.32 14.02 -9.81
C SER A 7 7.47 15.31 -9.82
N PRO A 8 7.97 16.43 -10.39
CA PRO A 8 7.19 17.65 -10.53
C PRO A 8 5.83 17.44 -11.23
N GLU A 9 5.77 16.54 -12.21
CA GLU A 9 4.55 16.16 -12.92
C GLU A 9 3.55 15.45 -11.98
N GLN A 10 4.01 14.49 -11.19
CA GLN A 10 3.16 13.82 -10.19
C GLN A 10 2.63 14.81 -9.15
N ILE A 11 3.47 15.77 -8.70
CA ILE A 11 3.04 16.81 -7.76
C ILE A 11 1.94 17.68 -8.39
N ALA A 12 2.07 18.09 -9.65
CA ALA A 12 1.04 18.86 -10.35
C ALA A 12 -0.29 18.09 -10.44
N ILE A 13 -0.23 16.80 -10.77
CA ILE A 13 -1.40 15.92 -10.81
C ILE A 13 -2.07 15.84 -9.42
N TYR A 14 -1.31 15.60 -8.35
CA TYR A 14 -1.87 15.51 -7.00
C TYR A 14 -2.49 16.83 -6.51
N ARG A 15 -1.93 17.97 -6.94
CA ARG A 15 -2.49 19.30 -6.64
C ARG A 15 -3.80 19.58 -7.37
N ALA A 16 -3.97 19.02 -8.58
CA ALA A 16 -5.19 19.19 -9.38
C ALA A 16 -6.34 18.29 -8.93
N MET A 17 -6.09 17.27 -8.10
CA MET A 17 -7.13 16.37 -7.61
C MET A 17 -8.12 17.09 -6.69
N THR A 18 -9.41 16.84 -6.87
CA THR A 18 -10.44 17.18 -5.88
C THR A 18 -10.25 16.34 -4.60
N PRO A 19 -10.82 16.76 -3.46
CA PRO A 19 -10.80 15.96 -2.23
C PRO A 19 -11.31 14.51 -2.43
N GLU A 20 -12.37 14.33 -3.21
CA GLU A 20 -12.96 13.01 -3.51
C GLU A 20 -11.99 12.15 -4.33
N GLN A 21 -11.37 12.72 -5.36
CA GLN A 21 -10.37 12.02 -6.17
C GLN A 21 -9.15 11.62 -5.33
N ARG A 22 -8.74 12.50 -4.41
CA ARG A 22 -7.63 12.22 -3.49
C ARG A 22 -7.96 11.07 -2.54
N LEU A 23 -9.17 11.05 -1.98
CA LEU A 23 -9.64 9.95 -1.15
C LEU A 23 -9.66 8.63 -1.92
N GLN A 24 -10.30 8.62 -3.09
CA GLN A 24 -10.37 7.44 -3.95
C GLN A 24 -8.97 6.93 -4.32
N ARG A 25 -8.03 7.84 -4.61
CA ARG A 25 -6.65 7.45 -4.92
C ARG A 25 -5.93 6.85 -3.71
N GLY A 26 -6.13 7.42 -2.52
CA GLY A 26 -5.60 6.88 -1.26
C GLY A 26 -6.11 5.46 -0.98
N GLU A 27 -7.40 5.22 -1.17
CA GLU A 27 -8.01 3.89 -1.01
C GLU A 27 -7.42 2.86 -1.99
N GLN A 28 -7.24 3.24 -3.26
CA GLN A 28 -6.60 2.36 -4.25
C GLN A 28 -5.18 1.98 -3.81
N MET A 29 -4.38 2.96 -3.39
CA MET A 29 -3.01 2.73 -2.92
C MET A 29 -2.98 1.83 -1.68
N TYR A 30 -3.91 2.00 -0.75
CA TYR A 30 -4.04 1.13 0.42
C TYR A 30 -4.26 -0.34 0.01
N TRP A 31 -5.22 -0.60 -0.88
CA TRP A 31 -5.50 -1.97 -1.35
C TRP A 31 -4.37 -2.57 -2.18
N GLU A 32 -3.68 -1.76 -2.99
CA GLU A 32 -2.50 -2.20 -3.73
C GLU A 32 -1.38 -2.61 -2.75
N ALA A 33 -1.07 -1.77 -1.77
CA ALA A 33 -0.08 -2.07 -0.74
C ALA A 33 -0.44 -3.34 0.03
N TRP A 34 -1.71 -3.55 0.36
CA TRP A 34 -2.20 -4.75 1.00
C TRP A 34 -1.91 -6.02 0.17
N ARG A 35 -2.27 -6.00 -1.12
CA ARG A 35 -2.01 -7.13 -2.05
C ARG A 35 -0.52 -7.42 -2.18
N TRP A 36 0.30 -6.39 -2.25
CA TRP A 36 1.76 -6.55 -2.35
C TRP A 36 2.32 -7.17 -1.09
N LYS A 37 1.84 -6.76 0.09
CA LYS A 37 2.23 -7.39 1.36
C LYS A 37 1.76 -8.82 1.48
N GLU A 38 0.53 -9.14 1.05
CA GLU A 38 0.07 -10.54 1.02
C GLU A 38 0.95 -11.42 0.13
N ALA A 39 1.32 -10.95 -1.06
CA ALA A 39 2.22 -11.68 -1.95
C ALA A 39 3.60 -11.89 -1.30
N GLY A 40 4.16 -10.86 -0.68
CA GLY A 40 5.44 -10.95 0.02
C GLY A 40 5.41 -11.91 1.21
N VAL A 41 4.38 -11.84 2.05
CA VAL A 41 4.20 -12.75 3.21
C VAL A 41 4.01 -14.20 2.74
N ARG A 42 3.19 -14.43 1.71
CA ARG A 42 3.01 -15.76 1.13
C ARG A 42 4.30 -16.32 0.55
N HIS A 43 5.11 -15.48 -0.10
CA HIS A 43 6.40 -15.88 -0.63
C HIS A 43 7.39 -16.25 0.49
N ALA A 44 7.41 -15.49 1.59
CA ALA A 44 8.28 -15.76 2.73
C ALA A 44 7.83 -16.96 3.58
N HIS A 45 6.54 -17.28 3.57
CA HIS A 45 5.94 -18.35 4.36
C HIS A 45 5.05 -19.26 3.49
N PRO A 46 5.65 -20.11 2.63
CA PRO A 46 4.89 -20.93 1.68
C PRO A 46 3.96 -21.95 2.35
N ASP A 47 4.27 -22.39 3.57
CA ASP A 47 3.49 -23.38 4.32
C ASP A 47 2.33 -22.77 5.12
N TRP A 48 2.20 -21.44 5.14
CA TRP A 48 1.14 -20.78 5.88
C TRP A 48 -0.19 -20.82 5.14
N SER A 49 -1.26 -21.05 5.91
CA SER A 49 -2.62 -20.96 5.40
C SER A 49 -2.96 -19.52 4.98
N PRO A 50 -3.94 -19.32 4.08
CA PRO A 50 -4.41 -17.99 3.70
C PRO A 50 -4.82 -17.12 4.90
N GLU A 51 -5.37 -17.74 5.95
CA GLU A 51 -5.76 -17.09 7.20
C GLU A 51 -4.55 -16.50 7.94
N GLN A 52 -3.47 -17.29 8.05
CA GLN A 52 -2.23 -16.88 8.71
C GLN A 52 -1.56 -15.72 7.96
N VAL A 53 -1.54 -15.78 6.62
CA VAL A 53 -1.03 -14.70 5.77
C VAL A 53 -1.84 -13.42 5.98
N ARG A 54 -3.18 -13.47 5.91
CA ARG A 54 -4.03 -12.29 6.12
C ARG A 54 -3.83 -11.64 7.49
N ARG A 55 -3.77 -12.47 8.54
CA ARG A 55 -3.56 -12.00 9.91
C ARG A 55 -2.21 -11.29 10.07
N GLU A 56 -1.16 -11.82 9.44
CA GLU A 56 0.16 -11.20 9.49
C GLU A 56 0.20 -9.88 8.70
N VAL A 57 -0.42 -9.83 7.53
CA VAL A 57 -0.55 -8.56 6.78
C VAL A 57 -1.32 -7.52 7.59
N ALA A 58 -2.44 -7.90 8.21
CA ALA A 58 -3.18 -7.01 9.10
C ALA A 58 -2.31 -6.50 10.26
N ARG A 59 -1.50 -7.38 10.87
CA ARG A 59 -0.55 -7.01 11.93
C ARG A 59 0.50 -6.02 11.43
N ILE A 60 1.04 -6.21 10.22
CA ILE A 60 2.03 -5.29 9.61
C ILE A 60 1.43 -3.89 9.45
N PHE A 61 0.23 -3.78 8.88
CA PHE A 61 -0.43 -2.47 8.71
C PHE A 61 -0.83 -1.85 10.05
N ALA A 62 -1.28 -2.63 11.04
CA ALA A 62 -1.61 -2.11 12.37
C ALA A 62 -0.40 -1.58 13.15
N ASN A 63 0.80 -2.07 12.85
CA ASN A 63 2.05 -1.65 13.52
C ASN A 63 2.90 -0.68 12.69
N ALA A 64 2.45 -0.29 11.50
CA ALA A 64 3.10 0.75 10.72
C ALA A 64 2.89 2.09 11.43
N ARG A 65 3.87 2.53 12.22
CA ARG A 65 3.88 3.88 12.78
C ARG A 65 4.18 4.88 11.66
N SER A 66 3.42 5.97 11.63
CA SER A 66 3.60 7.15 10.79
C SER A 66 4.82 7.96 11.20
#